data_AF-A0A0A1WAU9-F1
#
_entry.id   AF-A0A0A1WAU9-F1
#
_cell.length_a   1.000
_cell.length_b   1.000
_cell.length_c   1.000
_cell.angle_alpha   90.00
_cell.angle_beta   90.00
_cell.angle_gamma   90.00
#
_symmetry.space_group_name_H-M   'P 1'
#
loop_
_entity.id
_entity.type
_entity.pdbx_description
1 polymer ?
#
loop_
_entity_poly.entity_id
_entity_poly.type
_entity_poly.pdbx_seq_one_letter_code
_entity_poly.pdbx_strand_id
1 'polypeptide(L)'
;MYVRAYPRETQEMLFDAHARAFAFFGGVPRRGIYDNMKTAVTSVFTGKERVFNRRFLVMANHYMVEPTACSPASGWEKGQVENQVQTARGRFFQPRLRFTSLEELNGWLEAECRRWAELHQHPEQKELTVAQAWAAERSVLQPVVAPFDGFHESEHAVSGTCLISFDRNRYSVSARVVRRAVQVRAYADRIVVRCDGEVVADHPRLLGRDRTIYDPWHYLPVLATKPGALRNGAPFQGWELPPALARLRRKLGVGDDADRRFVRVLAAVLDDGLEAVEAAVREALLAGVASDD
;
A
#
# COMPACT_ATOMS: atom_id res chain seq x y z
N MET A 1 3.04 -15.83 -18.35
CA MET A 1 2.20 -15.98 -17.14
C MET A 1 2.78 -15.08 -16.06
N TYR A 2 1.93 -14.44 -15.25
CA TYR A 2 2.33 -13.66 -14.07
C TYR A 2 1.44 -14.07 -12.91
N VAL A 3 2.04 -14.31 -11.74
CA VAL A 3 1.32 -14.75 -10.54
C VAL A 3 1.76 -13.89 -9.37
N ARG A 4 0.78 -13.42 -8.60
CA ARG A 4 1.01 -12.66 -7.38
C ARG A 4 -0.01 -13.04 -6.32
N ALA A 5 0.46 -13.21 -5.09
CA ALA A 5 -0.35 -13.52 -3.94
C ALA A 5 -0.80 -12.25 -3.21
N TYR A 6 -2.08 -12.24 -2.83
CA TYR A 6 -2.71 -11.21 -2.01
C TYR A 6 -3.40 -11.87 -0.81
N PRO A 7 -3.53 -11.14 0.32
CA PRO A 7 -4.17 -11.68 1.52
C PRO A 7 -5.70 -11.84 1.36
N ARG A 8 -6.31 -11.10 0.43
CA ARG A 8 -7.76 -11.01 0.22
C ARG A 8 -8.07 -10.69 -1.24
N GLU A 9 -9.33 -10.86 -1.64
CA GLU A 9 -9.84 -10.53 -2.97
C GLU A 9 -10.66 -9.23 -2.89
N THR A 10 -9.98 -8.09 -2.78
CA THR A 10 -10.61 -6.76 -2.74
C THR A 10 -10.24 -5.92 -3.96
N GLN A 11 -11.02 -4.88 -4.23
CA GLN A 11 -10.90 -4.10 -5.46
C GLN A 11 -9.54 -3.38 -5.57
N GLU A 12 -9.06 -2.79 -4.48
CA GLU A 12 -7.75 -2.12 -4.43
C GLU A 12 -6.59 -3.10 -4.68
N MET A 13 -6.73 -4.36 -4.26
CA MET A 13 -5.75 -5.41 -4.54
C MET A 13 -5.81 -5.86 -6.01
N LEU A 14 -7.00 -5.89 -6.62
CA LEU A 14 -7.14 -6.12 -8.05
C LEU A 14 -6.45 -5.01 -8.87
N PHE A 15 -6.56 -3.76 -8.44
CA PHE A 15 -5.89 -2.64 -9.12
C PHE A 15 -4.38 -2.69 -9.00
N ASP A 16 -3.85 -3.00 -7.80
CA ASP A 16 -2.43 -3.23 -7.59
C ASP A 16 -1.92 -4.43 -8.42
N ALA A 17 -2.71 -5.51 -8.55
CA ALA A 17 -2.35 -6.68 -9.35
C ALA A 17 -2.16 -6.32 -10.84
N HIS A 18 -3.04 -5.49 -11.39
CA HIS A 18 -2.92 -5.00 -12.77
C HIS A 18 -1.70 -4.12 -12.94
N ALA A 19 -1.49 -3.15 -12.05
CA ALA A 19 -0.34 -2.25 -12.10
C ALA A 19 0.98 -3.05 -12.11
N ARG A 20 1.10 -4.05 -11.22
CA ARG A 20 2.28 -4.91 -11.15
C ARG A 20 2.43 -5.85 -12.33
N ALA A 21 1.33 -6.40 -12.85
CA ALA A 21 1.37 -7.22 -14.06
C ALA A 21 1.85 -6.41 -15.27
N PHE A 22 1.30 -5.21 -15.48
CA PHE A 22 1.73 -4.33 -16.58
C PHE A 22 3.18 -3.89 -16.43
N ALA A 23 3.65 -3.62 -15.22
CA ALA A 23 5.07 -3.36 -14.95
C ALA A 23 5.94 -4.59 -15.26
N PHE A 24 5.51 -5.79 -14.84
CA PHE A 24 6.22 -7.05 -15.08
C PHE A 24 6.37 -7.35 -16.58
N PHE A 25 5.30 -7.18 -17.35
CA PHE A 25 5.29 -7.35 -18.80
C PHE A 25 5.99 -6.16 -19.50
N GLY A 26 6.03 -5.00 -18.87
CA GLY A 26 6.64 -3.79 -19.43
C GLY A 26 5.76 -3.15 -20.51
N GLY A 27 4.44 -3.28 -20.38
CA GLY A 27 3.45 -2.72 -21.29
C GLY A 27 2.03 -3.20 -20.97
N VAL A 28 1.05 -2.63 -21.66
CA VAL A 28 -0.37 -2.87 -21.49
C VAL A 28 -0.97 -3.48 -22.77
N PRO A 29 -1.76 -4.57 -22.67
CA PRO A 29 -2.49 -5.11 -23.82
C PRO A 29 -3.70 -4.24 -24.19
N ARG A 30 -4.11 -4.26 -25.46
CA ARG A 30 -5.30 -3.51 -25.91
C ARG A 30 -6.62 -4.05 -25.35
N ARG A 31 -6.68 -5.36 -25.10
CA ARG A 31 -7.88 -6.08 -24.64
C ARG A 31 -7.55 -6.93 -23.43
N GLY A 32 -8.38 -6.85 -22.40
CA GLY A 32 -8.28 -7.67 -21.19
C GLY A 32 -9.50 -8.57 -21.08
N ILE A 33 -9.28 -9.88 -20.92
CA ILE A 33 -10.36 -10.85 -20.72
C ILE A 33 -10.48 -11.14 -19.22
N TYR A 34 -11.67 -10.96 -18.68
CA TYR A 34 -11.94 -11.01 -17.25
C TYR A 34 -13.01 -12.05 -16.92
N ASP A 35 -12.79 -12.80 -15.83
CA ASP A 35 -13.84 -13.61 -15.23
C ASP A 35 -14.89 -12.72 -14.54
N ASN A 36 -16.07 -13.26 -14.26
CA ASN A 36 -17.20 -12.57 -13.64
C ASN A 36 -17.03 -12.35 -12.13
N MET A 37 -15.83 -11.99 -11.69
CA MET A 37 -15.52 -11.70 -10.28
C MET A 37 -16.18 -10.40 -9.82
N LYS A 38 -16.71 -10.36 -8.59
CA LYS A 38 -17.43 -9.20 -8.04
C LYS A 38 -16.58 -7.91 -7.96
N THR A 39 -15.26 -8.07 -7.89
CA THR A 39 -14.28 -6.97 -7.88
C THR A 39 -14.18 -6.24 -9.22
N ALA A 40 -14.50 -6.93 -10.33
CA ALA A 40 -14.54 -6.38 -11.68
C ALA A 40 -15.98 -6.18 -12.20
N VAL A 41 -16.93 -7.03 -11.82
CA VAL A 41 -18.32 -7.05 -12.34
C VAL A 41 -19.32 -6.76 -11.23
N THR A 42 -20.13 -5.72 -11.39
CA THR A 42 -21.12 -5.26 -10.40
C THR A 42 -22.45 -6.02 -10.50
N SER A 43 -22.90 -6.38 -11.69
CA SER A 43 -24.14 -7.15 -11.88
C SER A 43 -24.11 -8.05 -13.11
N VAL A 44 -24.79 -9.19 -12.99
CA VAL A 44 -24.99 -10.17 -14.05
C VAL A 44 -26.47 -10.17 -14.40
N PHE A 45 -26.84 -9.59 -15.54
CA PHE A 45 -28.20 -9.68 -16.08
C PHE A 45 -28.34 -10.92 -16.98
N THR A 46 -29.58 -11.38 -17.17
CA THR A 46 -29.94 -12.40 -18.17
C THR A 46 -29.68 -11.87 -19.58
N GLY A 47 -28.50 -12.14 -20.15
CA GLY A 47 -28.08 -11.69 -21.49
C GLY A 47 -26.56 -11.50 -21.64
N LYS A 48 -26.13 -10.90 -22.76
CA LYS A 48 -24.72 -10.54 -23.05
C LYS A 48 -24.25 -9.24 -22.38
N GLU A 49 -25.14 -8.45 -21.79
CA GLU A 49 -24.78 -7.18 -21.15
C GLU A 49 -24.28 -7.42 -19.72
N ARG A 50 -23.01 -7.06 -19.49
CA ARG A 50 -22.34 -7.14 -18.19
C ARG A 50 -21.97 -5.73 -17.76
N VAL A 51 -22.29 -5.38 -16.50
CA VAL A 51 -21.92 -4.08 -15.94
C VAL A 51 -20.65 -4.26 -15.13
N PHE A 52 -19.53 -3.78 -15.69
CA PHE A 52 -18.28 -3.66 -14.95
C PHE A 52 -18.42 -2.62 -13.85
N ASN A 53 -17.69 -2.84 -12.75
CA ASN A 53 -17.60 -1.88 -11.66
C ASN A 53 -17.03 -0.56 -12.18
N ARG A 54 -17.66 0.55 -11.82
CA ARG A 54 -17.26 1.90 -12.29
C ARG A 54 -15.79 2.19 -12.05
N ARG A 55 -15.25 1.89 -10.86
CA ARG A 55 -13.82 2.09 -10.53
C ARG A 55 -12.92 1.22 -11.40
N PHE A 56 -13.35 -0.01 -11.70
CA PHE A 56 -12.62 -0.90 -12.60
C PHE A 56 -12.60 -0.38 -14.03
N LEU A 57 -13.71 0.15 -14.55
CA LEU A 57 -13.74 0.84 -15.83
C LEU A 57 -12.83 2.07 -15.88
N VAL A 58 -12.74 2.83 -14.77
CA VAL A 58 -11.79 3.95 -14.68
C VAL A 58 -10.35 3.45 -14.81
N MET A 59 -9.98 2.36 -14.13
CA MET A 59 -8.66 1.74 -14.29
C MET A 59 -8.42 1.27 -15.73
N ALA A 60 -9.41 0.58 -16.33
CA ALA A 60 -9.31 0.07 -17.69
C ALA A 60 -9.08 1.22 -18.69
N ASN A 61 -9.85 2.31 -18.57
CA ASN A 61 -9.67 3.52 -19.38
C ASN A 61 -8.33 4.21 -19.14
N HIS A 62 -7.86 4.30 -17.89
CA HIS A 62 -6.54 4.86 -17.56
C HIS A 62 -5.41 4.14 -18.29
N TYR A 63 -5.50 2.82 -18.39
CA TYR A 63 -4.53 2.00 -19.11
C TYR A 63 -4.90 1.76 -20.58
N MET A 64 -6.02 2.30 -21.07
CA MET A 64 -6.54 2.06 -22.43
C MET A 64 -6.75 0.56 -22.76
N VAL A 65 -7.13 -0.22 -21.76
CA VAL A 65 -7.52 -1.63 -21.89
C VAL A 65 -9.02 -1.71 -22.14
N GLU A 66 -9.43 -2.42 -23.18
CA GLU A 66 -10.84 -2.79 -23.39
C GLU A 66 -11.18 -4.05 -22.57
N PRO A 67 -12.00 -3.95 -21.51
CA PRO A 67 -12.36 -5.13 -20.71
C PRO A 67 -13.47 -5.92 -21.39
N THR A 68 -13.25 -7.21 -21.61
CA THR A 68 -14.28 -8.16 -22.04
C THR A 68 -14.53 -9.20 -20.96
N ALA A 69 -15.78 -9.40 -20.57
CA ALA A 69 -16.15 -10.46 -19.65
C ALA A 69 -16.26 -11.80 -20.38
N CYS A 70 -15.83 -12.90 -19.75
CA CYS A 70 -16.04 -14.24 -20.28
C CYS A 70 -17.54 -14.53 -20.45
N SER A 71 -17.93 -15.06 -21.62
CA SER A 71 -19.31 -15.47 -21.88
C SER A 71 -19.69 -16.68 -21.02
N PRO A 72 -20.85 -16.69 -20.34
CA PRO A 72 -21.31 -17.89 -19.63
C PRO A 72 -21.43 -19.08 -20.59
N ALA A 73 -20.97 -20.26 -20.16
CA ALA A 73 -20.92 -21.51 -20.94
C ALA A 73 -19.93 -21.57 -22.12
N SER A 74 -19.02 -20.60 -22.27
CA SER A 74 -17.91 -20.68 -23.26
C SER A 74 -16.70 -21.43 -22.71
N GLY A 75 -16.83 -22.77 -22.60
CA GLY A 75 -15.82 -23.65 -22.02
C GLY A 75 -14.42 -23.55 -22.65
N TRP A 76 -14.31 -23.10 -23.90
CA TRP A 76 -13.04 -22.92 -24.60
C TRP A 76 -12.15 -21.77 -24.08
N GLU A 77 -12.76 -20.66 -23.67
CA GLU A 77 -12.12 -19.43 -23.19
C GLU A 77 -11.81 -19.60 -21.70
N LYS A 78 -12.75 -20.21 -20.98
CA LYS A 78 -12.58 -20.57 -19.57
C LYS A 78 -11.52 -21.66 -19.38
N GLY A 79 -11.42 -22.61 -20.32
CA GLY A 79 -10.46 -23.72 -20.27
C GLY A 79 -9.01 -23.26 -20.29
N GLN A 80 -8.67 -22.19 -21.03
CA GLN A 80 -7.31 -21.64 -21.03
C GLN A 80 -6.96 -21.00 -19.67
N VAL A 81 -7.89 -20.25 -19.08
CA VAL A 81 -7.70 -19.62 -17.76
C VAL A 81 -7.62 -20.68 -16.65
N GLU A 82 -8.53 -21.67 -16.63
CA GLU A 82 -8.53 -22.75 -15.65
C GLU A 82 -7.26 -23.61 -15.75
N ASN A 83 -6.81 -23.94 -16.96
CA ASN A 83 -5.56 -24.65 -17.18
C ASN A 83 -4.35 -23.87 -16.68
N GLN A 84 -4.30 -22.55 -16.86
CA GLN A 84 -3.21 -21.72 -16.33
C GLN A 84 -3.21 -21.71 -14.79
N VAL A 85 -4.38 -21.62 -14.15
CA VAL A 85 -4.48 -21.68 -12.67
C VAL A 85 -4.02 -23.05 -12.16
N GLN A 86 -4.47 -24.15 -12.77
CA GLN A 86 -4.01 -25.50 -12.40
C GLN A 86 -2.51 -25.68 -12.63
N THR A 87 -2.00 -25.15 -13.74
CA THR A 87 -0.56 -25.14 -14.06
C THR A 87 0.24 -24.39 -12.99
N ALA A 88 -0.19 -23.18 -12.60
CA ALA A 88 0.47 -22.41 -11.56
C ALA A 88 0.41 -23.13 -10.20
N ARG A 89 -0.73 -23.74 -9.83
CA ARG A 89 -0.89 -24.48 -8.56
C ARG A 89 0.03 -25.69 -8.49
N GLY A 90 0.06 -26.51 -9.54
CA GLY A 90 0.91 -27.69 -9.59
C GLY A 90 2.40 -27.37 -9.63
N ARG A 91 2.78 -26.23 -10.22
CA ARG A 91 4.20 -25.89 -10.43
C ARG A 91 4.81 -25.04 -9.33
N PHE A 92 4.08 -24.02 -8.87
CA PHE A 92 4.64 -23.03 -7.96
C PHE A 92 4.34 -23.34 -6.48
N PHE A 93 3.37 -24.21 -6.23
CA PHE A 93 2.93 -24.52 -4.87
C PHE A 93 3.05 -26.00 -4.51
N GLN A 94 3.76 -26.79 -5.32
CA GLN A 94 4.12 -28.18 -5.00
C GLN A 94 5.65 -28.37 -5.15
N PRO A 95 6.38 -28.74 -4.08
CA PRO A 95 5.89 -29.01 -2.72
C PRO A 95 5.43 -27.72 -2.01
N ARG A 96 4.83 -27.87 -0.82
CA ARG A 96 4.41 -26.72 -0.01
C ARG A 96 5.63 -25.90 0.42
N LEU A 97 5.71 -24.67 -0.07
CA LEU A 97 6.76 -23.71 0.26
C LEU A 97 6.44 -22.95 1.57
N ARG A 98 7.49 -22.44 2.21
CA ARG A 98 7.40 -21.60 3.41
C ARG A 98 8.17 -20.31 3.17
N PHE A 99 7.56 -19.20 3.52
CA PHE A 99 8.12 -17.86 3.41
C PHE A 99 7.84 -17.09 4.70
N THR A 100 8.70 -16.15 5.03
CA THR A 100 8.62 -15.29 6.23
C THR A 100 7.63 -14.15 6.06
N SER A 101 7.38 -13.72 4.81
CA SER A 101 6.44 -12.65 4.48
C SER A 101 5.77 -12.84 3.12
N LEU A 102 4.68 -12.10 2.90
CA LEU A 102 4.01 -12.06 1.60
C LEU A 102 4.87 -11.38 0.52
N GLU A 103 5.73 -10.44 0.93
CA GLU A 103 6.69 -9.78 0.05
C GLU A 103 7.72 -10.78 -0.48
N GLU A 104 8.29 -11.61 0.40
CA GLU A 104 9.23 -12.67 0.03
C GLU A 104 8.59 -13.69 -0.92
N LEU A 105 7.38 -14.15 -0.61
CA LEU A 105 6.61 -15.04 -1.50
C LEU A 105 6.42 -14.40 -2.88
N ASN A 106 6.05 -13.12 -2.93
CA ASN A 106 5.79 -12.44 -4.20
C ASN A 106 7.07 -12.18 -5.01
N GLY A 107 8.20 -11.88 -4.35
CA GLY A 107 9.50 -11.80 -5.02
C GLY A 107 9.90 -13.15 -5.63
N TRP A 108 9.70 -14.24 -4.89
CA TRP A 108 9.92 -15.59 -5.39
C TRP A 108 9.01 -15.95 -6.56
N LEU A 109 7.70 -15.68 -6.47
CA LEU A 109 6.72 -15.95 -7.54
C LEU A 109 7.07 -15.20 -8.82
N GLU A 110 7.50 -13.95 -8.72
CA GLU A 110 7.88 -13.14 -9.88
C GLU A 110 9.12 -13.71 -10.57
N ALA A 111 10.15 -14.08 -9.80
CA ALA A 111 11.33 -14.75 -10.33
C ALA A 111 10.97 -16.08 -11.01
N GLU A 112 10.08 -16.85 -10.40
CA GLU A 112 9.62 -18.12 -10.92
C GLU A 112 8.82 -17.97 -12.22
N CYS A 113 8.02 -16.90 -12.35
CA CYS A 113 7.33 -16.57 -13.60
C CYS A 113 8.30 -16.30 -14.75
N ARG A 114 9.42 -15.59 -14.49
CA ARG A 114 10.47 -15.34 -15.49
C ARG A 114 11.19 -16.64 -15.87
N ARG A 115 11.66 -17.39 -14.86
CA ARG A 115 12.34 -18.68 -15.06
C ARG A 115 11.49 -19.66 -15.84
N TRP A 116 10.19 -19.70 -15.56
CA TRP A 116 9.24 -20.52 -16.31
C TRP A 116 9.22 -20.12 -17.79
N ALA A 117 9.10 -18.83 -18.09
CA ALA A 117 9.04 -18.35 -19.47
C ALA A 117 10.33 -18.66 -20.25
N GLU A 118 11.48 -18.60 -19.59
CA GLU A 118 12.79 -18.93 -20.18
C GLU A 118 12.95 -20.42 -20.50
N LEU A 119 12.46 -21.30 -19.63
CA LEU A 119 12.67 -22.75 -19.76
C LEU A 119 11.62 -23.47 -20.62
N HIS A 120 10.45 -22.87 -20.82
CA HIS A 120 9.34 -23.54 -21.50
C HIS A 120 9.23 -23.12 -22.95
N GLN A 121 9.08 -24.12 -23.83
CA GLN A 121 8.76 -23.91 -25.24
C GLN A 121 7.39 -23.24 -25.38
N HIS A 122 7.26 -22.36 -26.37
CA HIS A 122 5.98 -21.77 -26.73
C HIS A 122 5.00 -22.86 -27.18
N PRO A 123 3.71 -22.79 -26.80
CA PRO A 123 2.73 -23.82 -27.13
C PRO A 123 2.55 -24.04 -28.64
N GLU A 124 2.69 -23.00 -29.44
CA GLU A 124 2.49 -23.04 -30.90
C GLU A 124 3.79 -22.90 -31.71
N GLN A 125 4.78 -22.17 -31.18
CA GLN A 125 6.06 -21.86 -31.83
C GLN A 125 7.16 -22.67 -31.13
N LYS A 126 7.18 -23.99 -31.36
CA LYS A 126 7.96 -24.96 -30.56
C LYS A 126 9.48 -24.71 -30.59
N GLU A 127 9.95 -23.98 -31.58
CA GLU A 127 11.33 -23.53 -31.77
C GLU A 127 11.73 -22.38 -30.83
N LEU A 128 10.78 -21.65 -30.26
CA LEU A 128 11.02 -20.56 -29.32
C LEU A 128 10.65 -20.97 -27.90
N THR A 129 11.32 -20.38 -26.93
CA THR A 129 10.82 -20.33 -25.56
C THR A 129 9.74 -19.26 -25.43
N VAL A 130 8.89 -19.36 -24.40
CA VAL A 130 7.87 -18.33 -24.12
C VAL A 130 8.53 -16.96 -23.92
N ALA A 131 9.71 -16.89 -23.30
CA ALA A 131 10.46 -15.65 -23.13
C ALA A 131 10.94 -15.06 -24.47
N GLN A 132 11.38 -15.90 -25.41
CA GLN A 132 11.81 -15.45 -26.74
C GLN A 132 10.63 -14.91 -27.55
N ALA A 133 9.50 -15.65 -27.58
CA ALA A 133 8.28 -15.19 -28.22
C ALA A 133 7.79 -13.87 -27.59
N TRP A 134 7.81 -13.77 -26.27
CA TRP A 134 7.46 -12.55 -25.55
C TRP A 134 8.35 -11.36 -25.91
N ALA A 135 9.67 -11.56 -26.01
CA ALA A 135 10.61 -10.50 -26.36
C ALA A 135 10.32 -9.91 -27.75
N ALA A 136 9.87 -10.74 -28.70
CA ALA A 136 9.49 -10.30 -30.04
C ALA A 136 8.19 -9.46 -30.05
N GLU A 137 7.23 -9.80 -29.19
CA GLU A 137 5.92 -9.13 -29.14
C GLU A 137 5.88 -7.92 -28.20
N ARG A 138 6.79 -7.80 -27.24
CA ARG A 138 6.73 -6.75 -26.21
C ARG A 138 6.60 -5.33 -26.77
N SER A 139 7.19 -5.07 -27.93
CA SER A 139 7.15 -3.76 -28.61
C SER A 139 5.76 -3.37 -29.13
N VAL A 140 4.82 -4.32 -29.27
CA VAL A 140 3.44 -4.05 -29.73
C VAL A 140 2.51 -3.60 -28.61
N LEU A 141 2.93 -3.72 -27.35
CA LEU A 141 2.16 -3.27 -26.20
C LEU A 141 2.10 -1.75 -26.12
N GLN A 142 1.03 -1.25 -25.52
CA GLN A 142 0.98 0.16 -25.16
C GLN A 142 1.92 0.43 -23.97
N PRO A 143 2.60 1.58 -23.94
CA PRO A 143 3.47 1.93 -22.82
C PRO A 143 2.66 2.19 -21.54
N VAL A 144 3.21 1.81 -20.39
CA VAL A 144 2.67 2.23 -19.09
C VAL A 144 3.15 3.65 -18.83
N VAL A 145 2.25 4.64 -18.98
CA VAL A 145 2.59 6.07 -18.78
C VAL A 145 2.70 6.41 -17.30
N ALA A 146 1.74 5.96 -16.49
CA ALA A 146 1.71 6.18 -15.05
C ALA A 146 0.89 5.09 -14.36
N PRO A 147 1.19 4.74 -13.09
CA PRO A 147 0.35 3.84 -12.31
C PRO A 147 -1.03 4.47 -12.05
N PHE A 148 -2.07 3.65 -12.11
CA PHE A 148 -3.43 4.03 -11.72
C PHE A 148 -3.56 4.20 -10.20
N ASP A 149 -4.26 5.24 -9.74
CA ASP A 149 -4.53 5.51 -8.32
C ASP A 149 -5.62 4.55 -7.76
N GLY A 150 -5.17 3.33 -7.43
CA GLY A 150 -5.98 2.15 -7.15
C GLY A 150 -6.50 1.99 -5.71
N PHE A 151 -7.11 3.00 -5.08
CA PHE A 151 -7.62 2.92 -3.70
C PHE A 151 -9.12 2.57 -3.54
N HIS A 152 -9.53 2.09 -2.37
CA HIS A 152 -10.93 2.10 -1.93
C HIS A 152 -11.15 3.27 -0.96
N GLU A 153 -12.18 4.09 -1.19
CA GLU A 153 -12.47 5.26 -0.34
C GLU A 153 -13.64 4.99 0.60
N SER A 154 -13.50 5.41 1.84
CA SER A 154 -14.54 5.30 2.87
C SER A 154 -14.42 6.44 3.89
N GLU A 155 -15.52 6.80 4.54
CA GLU A 155 -15.55 7.87 5.55
C GLU A 155 -15.51 7.29 6.97
N HIS A 156 -14.71 7.90 7.84
CA HIS A 156 -14.50 7.45 9.22
C HIS A 156 -14.49 8.61 10.20
N ALA A 157 -15.05 8.42 11.38
CA ALA A 157 -14.98 9.40 12.46
C ALA A 157 -13.67 9.24 13.26
N VAL A 158 -13.02 10.36 13.55
CA VAL A 158 -11.83 10.39 14.41
C VAL A 158 -12.23 10.41 15.88
N SER A 159 -11.71 9.46 16.66
CA SER A 159 -11.96 9.38 18.10
C SER A 159 -11.30 10.53 18.88
N GLY A 160 -11.70 10.71 20.14
CA GLY A 160 -11.03 11.62 21.08
C GLY A 160 -9.57 11.28 21.39
N THR A 161 -9.10 10.09 21.01
CA THR A 161 -7.73 9.61 21.20
C THR A 161 -6.88 9.70 19.92
N CYS A 162 -7.33 10.51 18.95
CA CYS A 162 -6.68 10.69 17.64
C CYS A 162 -6.57 9.38 16.85
N LEU A 163 -7.59 8.52 16.89
CA LEU A 163 -7.61 7.24 16.17
C LEU A 163 -8.81 7.17 15.22
N ILE A 164 -8.62 6.54 14.06
CA ILE A 164 -9.70 6.00 13.23
C ILE A 164 -9.72 4.47 13.34
N SER A 165 -10.88 3.86 13.10
CA SER A 165 -11.01 2.40 13.02
C SER A 165 -11.27 1.97 11.58
N PHE A 166 -10.31 1.28 10.96
CA PHE A 166 -10.42 0.80 9.59
C PHE A 166 -10.06 -0.69 9.51
N ASP A 167 -10.89 -1.49 8.85
CA ASP A 167 -10.68 -2.95 8.67
C ASP A 167 -10.34 -3.68 9.99
N ARG A 168 -11.05 -3.33 11.08
CA ARG A 168 -10.86 -3.86 12.45
C ARG A 168 -9.49 -3.55 13.08
N ASN A 169 -8.76 -2.59 12.54
CA ASN A 169 -7.53 -2.07 13.13
C ASN A 169 -7.70 -0.58 13.42
N ARG A 170 -6.83 -0.04 14.27
CA ARG A 170 -6.84 1.37 14.65
C ARG A 170 -5.59 2.06 14.12
N TYR A 171 -5.76 3.25 13.57
CA TYR A 171 -4.68 4.03 12.99
C TYR A 171 -4.72 5.42 13.59
N SER A 172 -3.59 5.89 14.10
CA SER A 172 -3.49 7.27 14.55
C SER A 172 -3.64 8.26 13.40
N VAL A 173 -4.19 9.42 13.70
CA VAL A 173 -4.30 10.55 12.79
C VAL A 173 -3.91 11.81 13.52
N SER A 174 -3.50 12.85 12.78
CA SER A 174 -3.13 14.13 13.36
C SER A 174 -4.15 14.64 14.38
N ALA A 175 -3.67 15.09 15.55
CA ALA A 175 -4.51 15.64 16.61
C ALA A 175 -5.34 16.86 16.15
N ARG A 176 -4.95 17.50 15.04
CA ARG A 176 -5.67 18.62 14.41
C ARG A 176 -7.06 18.23 13.90
N VAL A 177 -7.34 16.94 13.69
CA VAL A 177 -8.62 16.44 13.14
C VAL A 177 -9.45 15.61 14.12
N VAL A 178 -9.17 15.70 15.41
CA VAL A 178 -9.93 14.99 16.46
C VAL A 178 -11.42 15.34 16.40
N ARG A 179 -12.29 14.33 16.54
CA ARG A 179 -13.76 14.45 16.49
C ARG A 179 -14.33 14.96 15.15
N ARG A 180 -13.53 14.95 14.08
CA ARG A 180 -13.97 15.25 12.71
C ARG A 180 -14.22 13.95 11.92
N ALA A 181 -14.97 14.04 10.84
CA ALA A 181 -15.03 12.99 9.82
C ALA A 181 -13.86 13.16 8.84
N VAL A 182 -13.28 12.04 8.42
CA VAL A 182 -12.12 11.98 7.51
C VAL A 182 -12.34 10.94 6.42
N GLN A 183 -11.71 11.15 5.27
CA GLN A 183 -11.71 10.22 4.14
C GLN A 183 -10.51 9.29 4.26
N VAL A 184 -10.75 7.98 4.20
CA VAL A 184 -9.71 6.95 4.18
C VAL A 184 -9.60 6.39 2.78
N ARG A 185 -8.44 6.57 2.16
CA ARG A 185 -8.05 5.90 0.91
C ARG A 185 -7.22 4.67 1.24
N ALA A 186 -7.81 3.49 1.09
CA ALA A 186 -7.15 2.23 1.33
C ALA A 186 -6.54 1.67 0.05
N TYR A 187 -5.22 1.55 0.04
CA TYR A 187 -4.43 0.90 -1.01
C TYR A 187 -4.19 -0.56 -0.63
N ALA A 188 -3.55 -1.33 -1.52
CA ALA A 188 -3.23 -2.74 -1.25
C ALA A 188 -2.30 -2.91 -0.03
N ASP A 189 -1.38 -1.97 0.18
CA ASP A 189 -0.28 -2.03 1.16
C ASP A 189 -0.28 -0.89 2.19
N ARG A 190 -1.00 0.22 1.93
CA ARG A 190 -1.10 1.37 2.84
C ARG A 190 -2.51 1.94 2.95
N ILE A 191 -2.71 2.82 3.93
CA ILE A 191 -3.88 3.70 4.00
C ILE A 191 -3.42 5.16 4.07
N VAL A 192 -4.13 6.03 3.36
CA VAL A 192 -3.94 7.48 3.43
C VAL A 192 -5.22 8.09 3.96
N VAL A 193 -5.12 8.84 5.06
CA VAL A 193 -6.25 9.52 5.68
C VAL A 193 -6.20 11.00 5.29
N ARG A 194 -7.33 11.53 4.84
CA ARG A 194 -7.47 12.90 4.37
C ARG A 194 -8.58 13.65 5.09
N CYS A 195 -8.39 14.93 5.32
CA CYS A 195 -9.38 15.85 5.86
C CYS A 195 -9.28 17.17 5.11
N ASP A 196 -10.40 17.68 4.58
CA ASP A 196 -10.45 18.92 3.79
C ASP A 196 -9.42 19.00 2.64
N GLY A 197 -9.10 17.86 2.02
CA GLY A 197 -8.11 17.80 0.95
C GLY A 197 -6.66 17.66 1.41
N GLU A 198 -6.36 17.76 2.71
CA GLU A 198 -5.01 17.56 3.27
C GLU A 198 -4.79 16.12 3.74
N VAL A 199 -3.55 15.62 3.68
CA VAL A 199 -3.19 14.32 4.26
C VAL A 199 -2.91 14.48 5.74
N VAL A 200 -3.64 13.73 6.56
CA VAL A 200 -3.59 13.80 8.03
C VAL A 200 -3.10 12.51 8.68
N ALA A 201 -2.87 11.47 7.87
CA ALA A 201 -2.08 10.29 8.20
C ALA A 201 -1.72 9.51 6.93
N ASP A 202 -0.55 8.87 6.92
CA ASP A 202 -0.16 7.82 5.97
C ASP A 202 0.40 6.65 6.78
N HIS A 203 -0.18 5.45 6.65
CA HIS A 203 0.20 4.28 7.43
C HIS A 203 0.33 3.04 6.55
N PRO A 204 1.26 2.11 6.86
CA PRO A 204 1.20 0.77 6.31
C PRO A 204 -0.12 0.10 6.72
N ARG A 205 -0.74 -0.62 5.78
CA ARG A 205 -2.03 -1.28 6.01
C ARG A 205 -1.83 -2.54 6.85
N LEU A 206 -2.50 -2.60 7.99
CA LEU A 206 -2.47 -3.78 8.85
C LEU A 206 -3.48 -4.81 8.35
N LEU A 207 -2.96 -5.93 7.86
CA LEU A 207 -3.75 -7.10 7.48
C LEU A 207 -3.90 -8.00 8.71
N GLY A 208 -5.08 -7.94 9.35
CA GLY A 208 -5.32 -8.60 10.63
C GLY A 208 -6.49 -7.96 11.37
N ARG A 209 -6.58 -8.16 12.68
CA ARG A 209 -7.60 -7.56 13.54
C ARG A 209 -6.98 -7.08 14.85
N ASP A 210 -7.63 -6.11 15.45
CA ASP A 210 -7.40 -5.65 16.82
C ASP A 210 -5.99 -5.10 17.09
N ARG A 211 -5.29 -4.67 16.03
CA ARG A 211 -4.01 -3.97 16.15
C ARG A 211 -4.20 -2.46 16.11
N THR A 212 -3.29 -1.74 16.75
CA THR A 212 -3.22 -0.27 16.70
C THR A 212 -1.83 0.14 16.24
N ILE A 213 -1.76 1.05 15.27
CA ILE A 213 -0.51 1.70 14.86
C ILE A 213 -0.56 3.18 15.24
N TYR A 214 0.50 3.62 15.91
CA TYR A 214 0.71 5.00 16.30
C TYR A 214 1.83 5.60 15.48
N ASP A 215 1.59 6.78 14.94
CA ASP A 215 2.64 7.71 14.56
C ASP A 215 2.70 8.77 15.68
N PRO A 216 3.81 8.83 16.44
CA PRO A 216 4.00 9.80 17.51
C PRO A 216 3.87 11.25 17.06
N TRP A 217 4.23 11.55 15.80
CA TRP A 217 4.17 12.89 15.23
C TRP A 217 2.75 13.45 15.15
N HIS A 218 1.75 12.57 14.99
CA HIS A 218 0.34 12.95 15.05
C HIS A 218 -0.08 13.58 16.38
N TYR A 219 0.66 13.30 17.46
CA TYR A 219 0.32 13.72 18.82
C TYR A 219 1.12 14.94 19.29
N LEU A 220 1.96 15.56 18.44
CA LEU A 220 2.71 16.76 18.80
C LEU A 220 1.82 17.90 19.36
N PRO A 221 0.65 18.22 18.77
CA PRO A 221 -0.23 19.25 19.35
C PRO A 221 -0.74 18.87 20.75
N VAL A 222 -0.89 17.57 21.04
CA VAL A 222 -1.26 17.08 22.36
C VAL A 222 -0.09 17.23 23.33
N LEU A 223 1.14 16.92 22.91
CA LEU A 223 2.33 17.10 23.74
C LEU A 223 2.53 18.55 24.14
N ALA A 224 2.36 19.49 23.22
CA ALA A 224 2.50 20.92 23.49
C ALA A 224 1.60 21.41 24.65
N THR A 225 0.42 20.80 24.81
CA THR A 225 -0.51 21.12 25.92
C THR A 225 -0.35 20.21 27.14
N LYS A 226 0.15 18.98 26.96
CA LYS A 226 0.32 17.97 28.00
C LYS A 226 1.70 17.28 27.91
N PRO A 227 2.79 17.97 28.30
CA PRO A 227 4.15 17.43 28.13
C PRO A 227 4.39 16.11 28.85
N GLY A 228 3.74 15.89 30.00
CA GLY A 228 3.85 14.63 30.76
C GLY A 228 3.34 13.39 30.03
N ALA A 229 2.58 13.55 28.93
CA ALA A 229 2.18 12.43 28.09
C ALA A 229 3.39 11.78 27.38
N LEU A 230 4.52 12.48 27.22
CA LEU A 230 5.72 11.96 26.57
C LEU A 230 6.27 10.68 27.24
N ARG A 231 6.10 10.51 28.56
CA ARG A 231 6.60 9.33 29.29
C ARG A 231 5.71 8.11 29.14
N ASN A 232 4.40 8.32 29.27
CA ASN A 232 3.44 7.24 29.51
C ASN A 232 2.43 7.06 28.37
N GLY A 233 2.39 7.98 27.41
CA GLY A 233 1.49 7.88 26.27
C GLY A 233 1.85 6.68 25.41
N ALA A 234 0.83 5.87 25.08
CA ALA A 234 0.99 4.72 24.18
C ALA A 234 1.68 5.08 22.84
N PRO A 235 1.42 6.25 22.21
CA PRO A 235 2.13 6.63 20.99
C PRO A 235 3.64 6.76 21.17
N PHE A 236 4.12 7.19 22.34
CA PHE A 236 5.53 7.53 22.54
C PHE A 236 6.38 6.36 23.06
N GLN A 237 5.76 5.20 23.30
CA GLN A 237 6.47 3.99 23.70
C GLN A 237 7.28 3.44 22.53
N GLY A 238 8.60 3.26 22.74
CA GLY A 238 9.49 2.78 21.67
C GLY A 238 9.65 3.77 20.51
N TRP A 239 9.36 5.06 20.71
CA TRP A 239 9.48 6.06 19.66
C TRP A 239 10.93 6.22 19.20
N GLU A 240 11.19 5.81 17.95
CA GLU A 240 12.44 6.03 17.25
C GLU A 240 12.55 7.50 16.81
N LEU A 241 13.26 8.29 17.61
CA LEU A 241 13.54 9.69 17.30
C LEU A 241 14.71 9.81 16.32
N PRO A 242 14.71 10.85 15.46
CA PRO A 242 15.89 11.19 14.68
C PRO A 242 17.14 11.39 15.56
N PRO A 243 18.34 11.05 15.07
CA PRO A 243 19.54 10.94 15.90
C PRO A 243 19.86 12.19 16.73
N ALA A 244 19.67 13.39 16.18
CA ALA A 244 19.94 14.64 16.90
C ALA A 244 18.94 14.85 18.05
N LEU A 245 17.65 14.64 17.80
CA LEU A 245 16.59 14.73 18.82
C LEU A 245 16.75 13.66 19.91
N ALA A 246 17.13 12.43 19.54
CA ALA A 246 17.42 11.37 20.51
C ALA A 246 18.61 11.73 21.41
N ARG A 247 19.66 12.36 20.86
CA ARG A 247 20.81 12.84 21.62
C ARG A 247 20.45 14.01 22.52
N LEU A 248 19.65 14.95 22.04
CA LEU A 248 19.16 16.07 22.83
C LEU A 248 18.34 15.58 24.03
N ARG A 249 17.37 14.69 23.79
CA ARG A 249 16.54 14.08 24.86
C ARG A 249 17.40 13.45 25.96
N ARG A 250 18.45 12.71 25.58
CA ARG A 250 19.40 12.12 26.54
C ARG A 250 20.18 13.17 27.34
N LYS A 251 20.59 14.28 26.71
CA LYS A 251 21.31 15.37 27.40
C LYS A 251 20.40 16.16 28.35
N LEU A 252 19.14 16.39 27.99
CA LEU A 252 18.16 17.08 28.84
C LEU A 252 17.81 16.26 30.10
N GLY A 253 17.97 14.93 30.05
CA GLY A 253 17.77 14.05 31.18
C GLY A 253 16.34 13.55 31.31
N VAL A 254 15.92 13.25 32.53
CA VAL A 254 14.61 12.68 32.85
C VAL A 254 13.96 13.52 33.94
N GLY A 255 12.65 13.76 33.82
CA GLY A 255 11.89 14.53 34.79
C GLY A 255 10.92 15.50 34.11
N ASP A 256 10.05 16.12 34.91
CA ASP A 256 8.96 16.97 34.40
C ASP A 256 9.49 18.19 33.67
N ASP A 257 10.59 18.75 34.16
CA ASP A 257 11.26 19.88 33.52
C ASP A 257 11.92 19.47 32.19
N ALA A 258 12.69 18.38 32.19
CA ALA A 258 13.35 17.86 30.99
C ALA A 258 12.34 17.54 29.87
N ASP A 259 11.20 16.94 30.21
CA ASP A 259 10.14 16.66 29.24
C ASP A 259 9.53 17.95 28.68
N ARG A 260 9.27 18.96 29.52
CA ARG A 260 8.72 20.25 29.05
C ARG A 260 9.68 20.91 28.07
N ARG A 261 10.97 20.94 28.40
CA ARG A 261 12.02 21.51 27.53
C ARG A 261 12.11 20.75 26.21
N PHE A 262 12.13 19.41 26.25
CA PHE A 262 12.17 18.61 25.04
C PHE A 262 10.89 18.77 24.19
N VAL A 263 9.73 18.86 24.83
CA VAL A 263 8.45 19.11 24.14
C VAL A 263 8.41 20.47 23.46
N ARG A 264 9.05 21.52 24.00
CA ARG A 264 9.17 22.81 23.30
C ARG A 264 9.91 22.66 21.97
N VAL A 265 11.02 21.94 21.97
CA VAL A 265 11.77 21.63 20.74
C VAL A 265 10.94 20.79 19.77
N LEU A 266 10.22 19.78 20.27
CA LEU A 266 9.31 19.01 19.43
C LEU A 266 8.15 19.84 18.87
N ALA A 267 7.67 20.84 19.60
CA ALA A 267 6.58 21.70 19.15
C ALA A 267 6.98 22.56 17.95
N ALA A 268 8.25 22.99 17.87
CA ALA A 268 8.78 23.73 16.71
C ALA A 268 8.66 22.94 15.39
N VAL A 269 8.61 21.60 15.44
CA VAL A 269 8.40 20.75 14.25
C VAL A 269 7.06 21.04 13.57
N LEU A 270 6.06 21.54 14.31
CA LEU A 270 4.74 21.88 13.76
C LEU A 270 4.77 23.11 12.83
N ASP A 271 5.75 24.00 13.02
CA ASP A 271 5.86 25.27 12.31
C ASP A 271 7.02 25.24 11.30
N ASP A 272 8.19 24.73 11.71
CA ASP A 272 9.42 24.76 10.92
C ASP A 272 9.71 23.44 10.17
N GLY A 273 9.01 22.36 10.52
CA GLY A 273 9.21 21.03 9.95
C GLY A 273 10.36 20.24 10.59
N LEU A 274 10.32 18.92 10.43
CA LEU A 274 11.23 18.00 11.14
C LEU A 274 12.69 18.18 10.74
N GLU A 275 12.96 18.34 9.44
CA GLU A 275 14.32 18.44 8.92
C GLU A 275 15.05 19.68 9.43
N ALA A 276 14.38 20.83 9.45
CA ALA A 276 14.94 22.09 9.94
C ALA A 276 15.23 22.03 11.44
N VAL A 277 14.28 21.53 12.24
CA VAL A 277 14.46 21.37 13.69
C VAL A 277 15.58 20.38 14.00
N GLU A 278 15.65 19.25 13.29
CA GLU A 278 16.73 18.29 13.52
C GLU A 278 18.11 18.88 13.16
N ALA A 279 18.20 19.65 12.08
CA ALA A 279 19.43 20.33 11.68
C ALA A 279 19.88 21.36 12.73
N ALA A 280 18.95 22.20 13.22
CA ALA A 280 19.22 23.18 14.26
C ALA A 280 19.69 22.52 15.57
N VAL A 281 19.02 21.45 15.99
CA VAL A 281 19.44 20.67 17.18
C VAL A 281 20.82 20.05 16.98
N ARG A 282 21.13 19.56 15.78
CA ARG A 282 22.45 19.00 15.46
C ARG A 282 23.54 20.06 15.57
N GLU A 283 23.31 21.25 15.05
CA GLU A 283 24.23 22.39 15.13
C GLU A 283 24.45 22.84 16.58
N ALA A 284 23.38 23.03 17.34
CA ALA A 284 23.46 23.39 18.76
C ALA A 284 24.27 22.36 19.57
N LEU A 285 24.06 21.06 19.31
CA LEU A 285 24.80 19.98 19.97
C LEU A 285 26.29 19.95 19.58
N LEU A 286 26.64 20.36 18.37
CA LEU A 286 28.04 20.51 17.92
C LEU A 286 28.72 21.71 18.58
N ALA A 287 27.99 22.80 18.78
CA ALA A 287 28.45 23.97 19.55
C ALA A 287 28.52 23.71 21.07
N GLY A 288 28.18 22.50 21.54
CA GLY A 288 28.21 22.12 22.95
C GLY A 288 26.97 22.52 23.76
N VAL A 289 25.99 23.14 23.11
CA VAL A 289 24.75 23.61 23.74
C VAL A 289 23.71 22.49 23.79
N ALA A 290 22.93 22.43 24.87
CA ALA A 290 21.77 21.57 25.03
C ALA A 290 20.66 22.37 25.73
N SER A 291 20.10 23.34 24.99
CA SER A 291 18.98 24.15 25.43
C SER A 291 17.76 23.92 24.55
N ASP A 292 16.61 24.33 25.08
CA ASP A 292 15.32 24.45 24.40
C ASP A 292 15.07 25.86 23.84
N ASP A 293 16.03 26.77 24.01
CA ASP A 293 16.08 28.11 23.42
C ASP A 293 16.67 28.10 22.00
#